data_AF-A0A3P7J8K4-F1
#
_entry.id   AF-A0A3P7J8K4-F1
#
_cell.length_a   1.000
_cell.length_b   1.000
_cell.length_c   1.000
_cell.angle_alpha   90.00
_cell.angle_beta   90.00
_cell.angle_gamma   90.00
#
_symmetry.space_group_name_H-M   'P 1'
#
loop_
_entity.id
_entity.type
_entity.pdbx_description
1 polymer ?
#
loop_
_entity_poly.entity_id
_entity_poly.type
_entity_poly.pdbx_seq_one_letter_code
_entity_poly.pdbx_strand_id
1 'polypeptide(L)'
;MEKSLDYAQENLSNDPNLTDSQLDRLEKTFALLAFEKPAESPFGKLLDQSQRQMVSTEVNGAVLRALNRPAAPRLEALLRMIVWAQKQLVTERDEDRNAAPPYPGAGRFGGAGTGASADTNTIARALFGGTSC
;
A
#
# COMPACT_ATOMS: atom_id res chain seq x y z
N MET A 1 -30.25 -14.34 -18.28
CA MET A 1 -30.31 -12.97 -18.83
C MET A 1 -31.58 -12.28 -18.35
N GLU A 2 -32.77 -12.85 -18.60
CA GLU A 2 -34.09 -12.32 -18.17
C GLU A 2 -34.14 -11.88 -16.70
N LYS A 3 -33.80 -12.77 -15.75
CA LYS A 3 -33.76 -12.47 -14.31
C LYS A 3 -32.91 -11.25 -13.90
N SER A 4 -31.84 -10.96 -14.64
CA SER A 4 -30.97 -9.82 -14.35
C SER A 4 -31.57 -8.50 -14.82
N LEU A 5 -32.36 -8.52 -15.88
CA LEU A 5 -33.09 -7.35 -16.40
C LEU A 5 -34.32 -7.07 -15.55
N ASP A 6 -35.06 -8.09 -15.11
CA ASP A 6 -36.20 -7.93 -14.21
C ASP A 6 -35.77 -7.26 -12.90
N TYR A 7 -34.68 -7.75 -12.30
CA TYR A 7 -34.13 -7.15 -11.07
C TYR A 7 -33.75 -5.68 -11.24
N ALA A 8 -33.15 -5.33 -12.39
CA ALA A 8 -32.76 -3.97 -12.69
C ALA A 8 -33.96 -3.03 -12.81
N GLN A 9 -35.01 -3.47 -13.49
CA GLN A 9 -36.23 -2.70 -13.67
C GLN A 9 -36.99 -2.52 -12.35
N GLU A 10 -36.94 -3.49 -11.45
CA GLU A 10 -37.61 -3.37 -10.15
C GLU A 10 -36.84 -2.49 -9.16
N ASN A 11 -35.51 -2.63 -9.10
CA ASN A 11 -34.69 -2.08 -8.01
C ASN A 11 -33.84 -0.87 -8.39
N LEU A 12 -33.53 -0.67 -9.67
CA LEU A 12 -32.54 0.33 -10.12
C LEU A 12 -33.14 1.44 -10.98
N SER A 13 -34.25 1.20 -11.70
CA SER A 13 -34.85 2.22 -12.57
C SER A 13 -35.60 3.34 -11.83
N ASN A 14 -35.96 3.12 -10.58
CA ASN A 14 -36.82 4.02 -9.80
C ASN A 14 -36.05 4.98 -8.88
N ASP A 15 -34.71 5.00 -8.93
CA ASP A 15 -33.92 5.83 -8.04
C ASP A 15 -33.48 7.16 -8.72
N PRO A 16 -34.18 8.28 -8.49
CA PRO A 16 -33.86 9.56 -9.13
C PRO A 16 -32.56 10.19 -8.59
N ASN A 17 -31.95 9.64 -7.54
CA ASN A 17 -30.76 10.19 -6.89
C ASN A 17 -29.45 9.52 -7.29
N LEU A 18 -29.46 8.71 -8.36
CA LEU A 18 -28.25 8.09 -8.89
C LEU A 18 -27.27 9.15 -9.40
N THR A 19 -26.06 9.14 -8.85
CA THR A 19 -24.96 9.99 -9.34
C THR A 19 -24.39 9.46 -10.65
N ASP A 20 -23.79 10.32 -11.47
CA ASP A 20 -23.15 9.92 -12.74
C ASP A 20 -22.14 8.77 -12.57
N SER A 21 -21.42 8.75 -11.44
CA SER A 21 -20.46 7.68 -11.12
C SER A 21 -21.11 6.32 -10.86
N GLN A 22 -22.35 6.31 -10.34
CA GLN A 22 -23.12 5.09 -10.10
C GLN A 22 -23.77 4.61 -11.40
N LEU A 23 -24.22 5.53 -12.26
CA LEU A 23 -24.73 5.21 -13.60
C LEU A 23 -23.64 4.56 -14.47
N ASP A 24 -22.43 5.11 -14.49
CA ASP A 24 -21.30 4.52 -15.21
C ASP A 24 -20.95 3.10 -14.71
N ARG A 25 -21.04 2.86 -13.39
CA ARG A 25 -20.87 1.50 -12.84
C ARG A 25 -22.00 0.56 -13.28
N LEU A 26 -23.24 1.06 -13.28
CA LEU A 26 -24.42 0.32 -13.67
C LEU A 26 -24.35 -0.10 -15.15
N GLU A 27 -24.00 0.83 -16.03
CA GLU A 27 -23.75 0.56 -17.45
C GLU A 27 -22.71 -0.54 -17.65
N LYS A 28 -21.59 -0.48 -16.92
CA LYS A 28 -20.54 -1.51 -16.97
C LYS A 28 -21.04 -2.87 -16.49
N THR A 29 -21.92 -2.91 -15.48
CA THR A 29 -22.53 -4.17 -15.03
C THR A 29 -23.48 -4.76 -16.07
N PHE A 30 -24.26 -3.94 -16.77
CA PHE A 30 -25.15 -4.42 -17.83
C PHE A 30 -24.40 -4.81 -19.09
N ALA A 31 -23.28 -4.14 -19.40
CA ALA A 31 -22.42 -4.51 -20.51
C ALA A 31 -21.93 -5.96 -20.40
N LEU A 32 -21.76 -6.50 -19.18
CA LEU A 32 -21.41 -7.91 -18.96
C LEU A 32 -22.44 -8.89 -19.52
N LEU A 33 -23.71 -8.50 -19.63
CA LEU A 33 -24.77 -9.34 -20.20
C LEU A 33 -24.60 -9.54 -21.71
N ALA A 34 -23.93 -8.62 -22.40
CA ALA A 34 -23.73 -8.71 -23.85
C ALA A 34 -22.63 -9.70 -24.26
N PHE A 35 -21.81 -10.18 -23.32
CA PHE A 35 -20.71 -11.11 -23.60
C PHE A 35 -21.11 -12.56 -23.27
N GLU A 36 -20.77 -13.51 -24.14
CA GLU A 36 -20.96 -14.94 -23.89
C GLU A 36 -20.13 -15.43 -22.68
N LYS A 37 -18.92 -14.89 -22.52
CA LYS A 37 -18.05 -15.13 -21.37
C LYS A 37 -17.78 -13.82 -20.63
N PRO A 38 -18.50 -13.56 -19.53
CA PRO A 38 -18.43 -12.26 -18.87
C PRO A 38 -17.10 -12.03 -18.12
N ALA A 39 -16.33 -13.09 -17.83
CA ALA A 39 -15.00 -12.98 -17.22
C ALA A 39 -13.90 -12.52 -18.19
N GLU A 40 -14.05 -12.79 -19.49
CA GLU A 40 -13.11 -12.36 -20.55
C GLU A 40 -13.41 -10.93 -21.05
N SER A 41 -14.48 -10.30 -20.54
CA SER A 41 -14.87 -8.93 -20.86
C SER A 41 -13.85 -7.91 -20.32
N PRO A 42 -13.72 -6.71 -20.93
CA PRO A 42 -12.99 -5.58 -20.32
C PRO A 42 -13.51 -5.21 -18.91
N PHE A 43 -14.72 -5.62 -18.56
CA PHE A 43 -15.31 -5.43 -17.24
C PHE A 43 -15.23 -6.67 -16.34
N GLY A 44 -14.45 -7.70 -16.71
CA GLY A 44 -14.31 -8.95 -15.94
C GLY A 44 -13.84 -8.75 -14.50
N LYS A 45 -13.09 -7.66 -14.23
CA LYS A 45 -12.71 -7.25 -12.86
C LYS A 45 -13.92 -7.06 -11.92
N LEU A 46 -15.10 -6.77 -12.48
CA LEU A 46 -16.33 -6.63 -11.70
C LEU A 46 -16.80 -7.96 -11.08
N LEU A 47 -16.38 -9.08 -11.64
CA LEU A 47 -16.72 -10.43 -11.18
C LEU A 47 -15.65 -11.02 -10.25
N ASP A 48 -14.52 -10.34 -10.10
CA ASP A 48 -13.40 -10.85 -9.31
C ASP A 48 -13.74 -10.93 -7.81
N GLN A 49 -13.09 -11.87 -7.13
CA GLN A 49 -13.28 -12.07 -5.69
C GLN A 49 -12.83 -10.84 -4.89
N SER A 50 -11.84 -10.09 -5.38
CA SER A 50 -11.39 -8.85 -4.74
C SER A 50 -12.52 -7.81 -4.63
N GLN A 51 -13.32 -7.63 -5.69
CA GLN A 51 -14.45 -6.72 -5.67
C GLN A 51 -15.50 -7.14 -4.65
N ARG A 52 -15.79 -8.44 -4.53
CA ARG A 52 -16.71 -8.96 -3.50
C ARG A 52 -16.23 -8.66 -2.09
N GLN A 53 -14.93 -8.84 -1.83
CA GLN A 53 -14.33 -8.52 -0.53
C GLN A 53 -14.37 -7.02 -0.22
N MET A 54 -14.11 -6.17 -1.21
CA MET A 54 -14.20 -4.72 -1.06
C MET A 54 -15.62 -4.27 -0.69
N VAL A 55 -16.63 -4.74 -1.43
CA VAL A 55 -18.04 -4.43 -1.15
C VAL A 55 -18.44 -4.96 0.21
N SER A 56 -18.05 -6.18 0.58
CA SER A 56 -18.32 -6.73 1.90
C SER A 56 -17.73 -5.87 3.02
N THR A 57 -16.49 -5.42 2.87
CA THR A 57 -15.83 -4.55 3.87
C THR A 57 -16.55 -3.21 4.00
N GLU A 58 -16.93 -2.59 2.88
CA GLU A 58 -17.65 -1.33 2.86
C GLU A 58 -19.02 -1.44 3.51
N VAL A 59 -19.81 -2.47 3.13
CA VAL A 59 -21.14 -2.73 3.68
C VAL A 59 -21.05 -3.04 5.18
N ASN A 60 -20.11 -3.90 5.59
CA ASN A 60 -19.89 -4.21 7.01
C ASN A 60 -19.55 -2.94 7.80
N GLY A 61 -18.69 -2.08 7.26
CA GLY A 61 -18.34 -0.80 7.86
C GLY A 61 -19.53 0.19 7.90
N ALA A 62 -20.40 0.19 6.89
CA ALA A 62 -21.61 1.01 6.87
C ALA A 62 -22.63 0.54 7.92
N VAL A 63 -22.83 -0.77 8.06
CA VAL A 63 -23.70 -1.36 9.11
C VAL A 63 -23.17 -1.02 10.50
N LEU A 64 -21.87 -1.18 10.74
CA LEU A 64 -21.27 -0.83 12.02
C LEU A 64 -21.43 0.67 12.34
N ARG A 65 -21.24 1.54 11.35
CA ARG A 65 -21.48 2.99 11.50
C ARG A 65 -22.94 3.29 11.83
N ALA A 66 -23.89 2.65 11.15
CA ALA A 66 -25.32 2.81 11.43
C ALA A 66 -25.69 2.36 12.86
N LEU A 67 -24.98 1.36 13.40
CA LEU A 67 -25.11 0.88 14.77
C LEU A 67 -24.25 1.67 15.79
N ASN A 68 -23.67 2.80 15.41
CA ASN A 68 -22.76 3.62 16.23
C ASN A 68 -21.56 2.83 16.80
N ARG A 69 -21.07 1.83 16.06
CA ARG A 69 -19.87 1.07 16.37
C ARG A 69 -18.72 1.49 15.44
N PRO A 70 -17.46 1.45 15.92
CA PRO A 70 -16.33 1.74 15.06
C PRO A 70 -16.22 0.69 13.95
N ALA A 71 -16.19 1.14 12.69
CA ALA A 71 -16.11 0.29 11.50
C ALA A 71 -14.81 -0.52 11.40
N ALA A 72 -13.75 -0.05 12.07
CA ALA A 72 -12.46 -0.74 12.15
C ALA A 72 -12.08 -0.99 13.61
N PRO A 73 -11.49 -2.15 13.95
CA PRO A 73 -10.99 -2.40 15.29
C PRO A 73 -9.88 -1.40 15.64
N ARG A 74 -9.83 -0.94 16.90
CA ARG A 74 -8.84 0.03 17.38
C ARG A 74 -7.38 -0.40 17.09
N LEU A 75 -7.14 -1.71 17.08
CA LEU A 75 -5.84 -2.30 16.73
C LEU A 75 -5.42 -1.97 15.29
N GLU A 76 -6.34 -2.03 14.34
CA GLU A 76 -6.04 -1.69 12.94
C GLU A 76 -5.67 -0.22 12.80
N ALA A 77 -6.37 0.68 13.50
CA ALA A 77 -6.04 2.09 13.52
C ALA A 77 -4.63 2.35 14.09
N LEU A 78 -4.29 1.68 15.20
CA LEU A 78 -2.94 1.74 15.79
C LEU A 78 -1.88 1.23 14.82
N LEU A 79 -2.12 0.10 14.16
CA LEU A 79 -1.20 -0.46 13.18
C LEU A 79 -0.97 0.50 12.01
N ARG A 80 -2.03 1.11 11.46
CA ARG A 80 -1.93 2.11 10.40
C ARG A 80 -1.10 3.32 10.83
N MET A 81 -1.27 3.81 12.06
CA MET A 81 -0.47 4.91 12.60
C MET A 81 1.01 4.54 12.76
N ILE A 82 1.33 3.33 13.24
CA ILE A 82 2.71 2.86 13.37
C ILE A 82 3.39 2.77 11.99
N VAL A 83 2.72 2.16 11.01
CA VAL A 83 3.24 2.04 9.64
C VAL A 83 3.45 3.42 9.02
N TRP A 84 2.52 4.35 9.23
CA TRP A 84 2.67 5.73 8.77
C TRP A 84 3.87 6.42 9.43
N ALA A 85 4.02 6.33 10.75
CA ALA A 85 5.16 6.93 11.47
C ALA A 85 6.51 6.36 11.00
N GLN A 86 6.58 5.04 10.76
CA GLN A 86 7.77 4.40 10.19
C GLN A 86 8.10 4.96 8.80
N LYS A 87 7.09 5.13 7.94
CA LYS A 87 7.28 5.72 6.60
C LYS A 87 7.83 7.15 6.70
N GLN A 88 7.27 7.99 7.56
CA GLN A 88 7.73 9.37 7.74
C GLN A 88 9.18 9.43 8.23
N LEU A 89 9.57 8.58 9.19
CA LEU A 89 10.95 8.54 9.69
C LEU A 89 11.97 8.09 8.63
N VAL A 90 11.57 7.18 7.73
CA VAL A 90 12.43 6.78 6.60
C VAL A 90 12.58 7.93 5.61
N THR A 91 11.51 8.66 5.31
CA THR A 91 11.55 9.84 4.43
C THR A 91 12.43 10.95 5.01
N GLU A 92 12.27 11.31 6.29
CA GLU A 92 13.12 12.30 6.97
C GLU A 92 14.60 11.87 6.97
N ARG A 93 14.88 10.59 7.25
CA ARG A 93 16.25 10.05 7.21
C ARG A 93 16.88 10.13 5.81
N ASP A 94 16.09 9.91 4.76
CA ASP A 94 16.56 10.01 3.39
C ASP A 94 16.76 11.48 2.98
N GLU A 95 15.92 12.40 3.46
CA GLU A 95 16.08 13.84 3.28
C GLU A 95 17.34 14.37 3.98
N ASP A 96 17.59 13.99 5.25
CA ASP A 96 18.83 14.33 5.97
C ASP A 96 20.09 13.80 5.28
N ARG A 97 20.00 12.61 4.69
CA ARG A 97 21.10 11.98 3.94
C ARG A 97 21.36 12.67 2.59
N ASN A 98 20.33 13.25 1.98
CA ASN A 98 20.43 13.96 0.69
C ASN A 98 20.66 15.47 0.85
N ALA A 99 20.39 16.04 2.03
CA ALA A 99 20.66 17.43 2.39
C ALA A 99 22.10 17.67 2.87
N ALA A 100 22.90 16.60 3.03
CA ALA A 100 24.33 16.72 3.29
C ALA A 100 25.01 17.44 2.11
N PRO A 101 25.57 18.66 2.31
CA PRO A 101 26.16 19.43 1.22
C PRO A 101 27.42 18.75 0.67
N PRO A 102 27.68 18.82 -0.66
CA PRO A 102 28.91 18.32 -1.25
C PRO A 102 30.03 19.34 -1.00
N TYR A 103 30.60 19.37 0.20
CA TYR A 103 31.78 20.20 0.42
C TYR A 103 33.04 19.47 -0.07
N PRO A 104 33.84 20.06 -0.98
CA PRO A 104 35.20 19.60 -1.20
C PRO A 104 36.02 19.99 0.04
N GLY A 105 36.77 19.04 0.59
CA GLY A 105 37.58 19.24 1.78
C GLY A 105 38.55 20.41 1.63
N ALA A 106 38.31 21.48 2.38
CA ALA A 106 39.26 22.57 2.52
C ALA A 106 40.32 22.20 3.56
N GLY A 107 41.53 21.94 3.04
CA GLY A 107 42.83 21.98 3.69
C GLY A 107 42.89 22.00 5.22
N ARG A 108 43.18 20.85 5.81
CA ARG A 108 43.82 20.77 7.13
C ARG A 108 45.33 20.59 6.91
N PHE A 109 46.07 21.63 7.29
CA PHE A 109 47.51 21.72 7.55
C PHE A 109 48.40 20.53 7.16
N GLY A 110 49.41 20.83 6.35
CA GLY A 110 50.43 19.88 5.93
C GLY A 110 51.35 19.40 7.05
N GLY A 111 51.99 18.27 6.76
CA GLY A 111 53.33 17.92 7.21
C GLY A 111 53.44 17.15 8.53
N ALA A 112 53.43 15.81 8.45
CA ALA A 112 54.58 14.95 8.81
C ALA A 112 54.10 13.49 8.93
N GLY A 113 54.97 12.58 8.49
CA GLY A 113 54.66 11.18 8.26
C GLY A 113 54.27 10.38 9.50
N THR A 114 53.56 9.28 9.28
CA THR A 114 54.14 7.94 9.26
C THR A 114 53.06 6.96 8.85
N GLY A 115 53.38 6.11 7.87
CA GLY A 115 52.47 5.06 7.42
C GLY A 115 52.32 4.00 8.51
N ALA A 116 51.08 3.61 8.77
CA ALA A 116 50.74 2.34 9.38
C ALA A 116 49.37 1.91 8.80
N SER A 117 49.42 1.26 7.64
CA SER A 117 48.28 0.50 7.12
C SER A 117 48.07 -0.69 8.05
N ALA A 118 47.22 -0.52 9.07
CA ALA A 118 46.74 -1.63 9.87
C ALA A 118 45.61 -2.30 9.09
N ASP A 119 45.97 -3.27 8.25
CA ASP A 119 45.00 -4.13 7.57
C ASP A 119 44.07 -4.74 8.61
N THR A 120 42.79 -4.40 8.54
CA THR A 120 41.73 -4.87 9.44
C THR A 120 41.64 -6.40 9.50
N ASN A 121 42.09 -7.08 8.45
CA ASN A 121 42.23 -8.54 8.38
C ASN A 121 43.26 -9.12 9.39
N THR A 122 44.29 -8.36 9.75
CA THR A 122 45.31 -8.78 10.74
C THR A 122 44.79 -8.62 12.16
N ILE A 123 44.00 -7.56 12.41
CA ILE A 123 43.34 -7.30 13.70
C ILE A 123 42.27 -8.37 13.98
N ALA A 124 41.50 -8.78 12.95
CA ALA A 124 40.49 -9.83 13.08
C ALA A 124 41.08 -11.21 13.40
N ARG A 125 42.25 -11.54 12.85
CA ARG A 125 42.98 -12.78 13.19
C ARG A 125 43.51 -12.79 14.62
N ALA A 126 43.95 -11.65 15.14
CA ALA A 126 44.47 -11.52 16.51
C ALA A 126 43.37 -11.61 17.58
N LEU A 127 42.15 -11.17 17.27
CA LEU A 127 41.05 -11.14 18.25
C LEU A 127 40.24 -12.45 18.34
N PHE A 128 40.15 -13.24 17.26
CA PHE A 128 39.19 -14.35 17.19
C PHE A 128 39.73 -15.71 16.70
N GLY A 129 41.04 -15.90 16.49
CA GLY A 129 41.53 -17.16 15.91
C GLY A 129 42.85 -17.67 16.47
N GLY A 130 42.80 -18.50 17.52
CA GLY A 130 43.97 -19.27 17.94
C GLY A 130 43.90 -20.03 19.25
N THR A 131 42.93 -20.92 19.45
CA THR A 131 43.21 -22.19 20.15
C THR A 131 42.57 -23.33 19.36
N SER A 132 43.40 -23.97 18.53
CA SER A 132 43.25 -25.38 18.22
C SER A 132 44.13 -26.11 19.24
N CYS A 133 43.49 -26.78 20.20
CA CYS A 133 43.91 -27.96 20.96
C CYS A 133 42.67 -28.41 21.76
#